data_AF-A0A537J3K6-F1
#
_entry.id   AF-A0A537J3K6-F1
#
_cell.length_a   1.000
_cell.length_b   1.000
_cell.length_c   1.000
_cell.angle_alpha   90.00
_cell.angle_beta   90.00
_cell.angle_gamma   90.00
#
_symmetry.space_group_name_H-M   'P 1'
#
loop_
_entity.id
_entity.type
_entity.pdbx_description
1 polymer ?
#
loop_
_entity_poly.entity_id
_entity_poly.type
_entity_poly.pdbx_seq_one_letter_code
_entity_poly.pdbx_strand_id
1 'polypeptide(L)'
;MSRKVLSLEAAVRLIPDGALLTLGGVLLNRPPAAFVREMARQRRRGLRLVKPSPAYDLDLLTAAGCVAEAAIGITTFESRFGQSRQFRSAVERGTLKVREHS
;
A
#
# COMPACT_ATOMS: atom_id res chain seq x y z
N MET A 1 4.71 -32.45 -0.43
CA MET A 1 4.67 -30.97 -0.44
C MET A 1 3.29 -30.51 -0.88
N SER A 2 2.65 -29.59 -0.17
CA SER A 2 1.37 -29.01 -0.60
C SER A 2 1.57 -27.98 -1.71
N ARG A 3 0.61 -27.89 -2.65
CA ARG A 3 0.62 -26.93 -3.76
C ARG A 3 0.41 -25.51 -3.23
N LYS A 4 1.35 -24.61 -3.52
CA LYS A 4 1.32 -23.19 -3.07
C LYS A 4 0.87 -22.20 -4.16
N VAL A 5 0.56 -22.70 -5.35
CA VAL A 5 0.08 -21.88 -6.46
C VAL A 5 -1.39 -21.58 -6.24
N LEU A 6 -1.71 -20.30 -6.06
CA LEU A 6 -3.06 -19.77 -5.83
C LEU A 6 -3.40 -18.74 -6.92
N SER A 7 -4.69 -18.49 -7.12
CA SER A 7 -5.14 -17.30 -7.86
C SER A 7 -4.79 -16.03 -7.07
N LEU A 8 -4.68 -14.91 -7.77
CA LEU A 8 -4.43 -13.61 -7.15
C LEU A 8 -5.51 -13.25 -6.10
N GLU A 9 -6.77 -13.51 -6.45
CA GLU A 9 -7.91 -13.29 -5.55
C GLU A 9 -7.78 -14.11 -4.27
N ALA A 10 -7.49 -15.42 -4.40
CA ALA A 10 -7.32 -16.31 -3.27
C ALA A 10 -6.13 -15.88 -2.40
N ALA A 11 -5.02 -15.45 -3.01
CA ALA A 11 -3.85 -14.97 -2.29
C ALA A 11 -4.16 -13.70 -1.48
N VAL A 12 -4.88 -12.74 -2.05
CA VAL A 12 -5.28 -11.51 -1.32
C VAL A 12 -6.28 -11.82 -0.21
N ARG A 13 -7.12 -12.86 -0.34
CA ARG A 13 -8.05 -13.28 0.72
C ARG A 13 -7.36 -13.74 2.00
N LEU A 14 -6.09 -14.13 1.92
CA LEU A 14 -5.28 -14.50 3.08
C LEU A 14 -4.87 -13.30 3.93
N ILE A 15 -4.98 -12.07 3.42
CA ILE A 15 -4.61 -10.85 4.15
C ILE A 15 -5.80 -10.40 5.02
N PRO A 16 -5.71 -10.48 6.35
CA PRO A 16 -6.78 -10.01 7.22
C PRO A 16 -6.88 -8.48 7.18
N ASP A 17 -8.08 -7.96 7.45
CA ASP A 17 -8.22 -6.54 7.78
C ASP A 17 -7.40 -6.21 9.04
N GLY A 18 -6.85 -5.00 9.13
CA GLY A 18 -5.97 -4.63 10.25
C GLY A 18 -4.52 -5.13 10.14
N ALA A 19 -4.20 -5.89 9.08
CA ALA A 19 -2.88 -6.49 8.90
C ALA A 19 -1.75 -5.44 8.91
N LEU A 20 -0.66 -5.78 9.61
CA LEU A 20 0.63 -5.12 9.47
C LEU A 20 1.38 -5.82 8.34
N LEU A 21 1.72 -5.10 7.28
CA LEU A 21 2.36 -5.69 6.10
C LEU A 21 3.35 -4.77 5.41
N THR A 22 4.19 -5.38 4.59
CA THR A 22 5.06 -4.69 3.64
C THR A 22 4.80 -5.20 2.23
N LEU A 23 5.17 -4.40 1.24
CA LEU A 23 5.08 -4.73 -0.18
C LEU A 23 6.45 -4.52 -0.82
N GLY A 24 6.89 -5.49 -1.61
CA GLY A 24 8.17 -5.41 -2.32
C GLY A 24 8.24 -4.26 -3.32
N GLY A 25 9.43 -4.10 -3.92
CA GLY A 25 9.74 -3.01 -4.85
C GLY A 25 10.04 -1.69 -4.14
N VAL A 26 10.49 -0.70 -4.91
CA VAL A 26 10.92 0.62 -4.44
C VAL A 26 10.35 1.67 -5.39
N LEU A 27 9.61 2.63 -4.85
CA LEU A 27 8.92 3.67 -5.63
C LEU A 27 8.16 3.05 -6.82
N LEU A 28 8.48 3.45 -8.06
CA LEU A 28 7.84 2.93 -9.27
C LEU A 28 8.53 1.67 -9.82
N ASN A 29 9.60 1.20 -9.18
CA ASN A 29 10.33 0.01 -9.58
C ASN A 29 9.74 -1.27 -8.97
N ARG A 30 9.13 -2.09 -9.84
CA ARG A 30 8.56 -3.41 -9.51
C ARG A 30 7.57 -3.41 -8.31
N PRO A 31 6.67 -2.41 -8.15
CA PRO A 31 5.60 -2.56 -7.18
C PRO A 31 4.73 -3.77 -7.58
N PRO A 32 4.21 -4.56 -6.62
CA PRO A 32 3.33 -5.68 -6.91
C PRO A 32 1.92 -5.20 -7.31
N ALA A 33 1.84 -4.44 -8.40
CA ALA A 33 0.68 -3.61 -8.75
C ALA A 33 -0.61 -4.42 -8.93
N ALA A 34 -0.53 -5.65 -9.45
CA ALA A 34 -1.68 -6.54 -9.54
C ALA A 34 -2.24 -6.89 -8.15
N PHE A 35 -1.36 -7.24 -7.20
CA PHE A 35 -1.75 -7.56 -5.83
C PHE A 35 -2.36 -6.34 -5.11
N VAL A 36 -1.77 -5.15 -5.29
CA VAL A 36 -2.29 -3.89 -4.74
C VAL A 36 -3.68 -3.57 -5.28
N ARG A 37 -3.87 -3.65 -6.60
CA ARG A 37 -5.19 -3.45 -7.21
C ARG A 37 -6.23 -4.44 -6.69
N GLU A 38 -5.82 -5.68 -6.49
CA GLU A 38 -6.71 -6.72 -5.97
C GLU A 38 -7.07 -6.48 -4.50
N MET A 39 -6.12 -6.03 -3.66
CA MET A 39 -6.42 -5.60 -2.29
C MET A 39 -7.43 -4.44 -2.26
N ALA A 40 -7.26 -3.45 -3.14
CA ALA A 40 -8.20 -2.34 -3.28
C ALA A 40 -9.58 -2.82 -3.77
N ARG A 41 -9.63 -3.71 -4.77
CA ARG A 41 -10.86 -4.30 -5.30
C ARG A 41 -11.64 -5.06 -4.23
N GLN A 42 -10.94 -5.83 -3.40
CA GLN A 42 -11.54 -6.57 -2.28
C GLN A 42 -11.82 -5.69 -1.06
N ARG A 43 -11.53 -4.38 -1.11
CA ARG A 43 -11.72 -3.42 -0.02
C ARG A 43 -11.12 -3.88 1.31
N ARG A 44 -9.91 -4.44 1.26
CA ARG A 44 -9.12 -4.71 2.47
C ARG A 44 -9.00 -3.41 3.26
N ARG A 45 -9.19 -3.44 4.58
CA ARG A 45 -9.31 -2.20 5.38
C ARG A 45 -8.50 -2.24 6.66
N GLY A 46 -8.22 -1.06 7.19
CA GLY A 46 -7.44 -0.90 8.42
C GLY A 46 -5.98 -1.32 8.27
N LEU A 47 -5.45 -1.40 7.05
CA LEU A 47 -4.10 -1.89 6.80
C LEU A 47 -3.07 -0.96 7.44
N ARG A 48 -2.03 -1.56 8.01
CA ARG A 48 -0.86 -0.87 8.56
C ARG A 48 0.34 -1.20 7.69
N LEU A 49 0.77 -0.22 6.89
CA LEU A 49 1.87 -0.40 5.95
C LEU A 49 3.21 -0.02 6.58
N VAL A 50 4.22 -0.86 6.41
CA VAL A 50 5.61 -0.55 6.76
C VAL A 50 6.45 -0.72 5.49
N LYS A 51 6.94 0.39 4.94
CA LYS A 51 7.75 0.36 3.72
C LYS A 51 8.65 1.61 3.65
N PRO A 52 9.97 1.48 3.43
CA PRO A 52 10.86 2.64 3.36
C PRO A 52 10.51 3.61 2.22
N SER A 53 10.18 3.08 1.05
CA SER A 53 9.97 3.89 -0.17
C SER A 53 8.75 3.44 -0.98
N PRO A 54 7.52 3.60 -0.47
CA PRO A 54 6.29 3.37 -1.22
C PRO A 54 6.05 4.43 -2.31
N ALA A 55 5.17 4.12 -3.25
CA ALA A 55 4.66 5.09 -4.22
C ALA A 55 3.24 4.68 -4.66
N TYR A 56 3.12 4.03 -5.81
CA TYR A 56 1.86 3.57 -6.40
C TYR A 56 1.03 2.71 -5.44
N ASP A 57 1.70 1.84 -4.68
CA ASP A 57 1.06 0.92 -3.75
C ASP A 57 0.35 1.65 -2.60
N LEU A 58 1.07 2.51 -1.88
CA LEU A 58 0.50 3.31 -0.80
C LEU A 58 -0.57 4.26 -1.32
N ASP A 59 -0.32 4.96 -2.43
CA ASP A 59 -1.24 5.97 -2.94
C ASP A 59 -2.56 5.35 -3.41
N LEU A 60 -2.50 4.21 -4.13
CA LEU A 60 -3.70 3.51 -4.58
C LEU A 60 -4.51 2.93 -3.41
N LEU A 61 -3.85 2.30 -2.44
CA LEU A 61 -4.55 1.75 -1.26
C LEU A 61 -5.13 2.86 -0.39
N THR A 62 -4.45 4.00 -0.31
CA THR A 62 -4.99 5.19 0.37
C THR A 62 -6.23 5.71 -0.35
N ALA A 63 -6.19 5.83 -1.68
CA ALA A 63 -7.33 6.24 -2.49
C ALA A 63 -8.55 5.31 -2.31
N ALA A 64 -8.30 4.02 -2.12
CA ALA A 64 -9.32 3.01 -1.89
C ALA A 64 -9.83 2.95 -0.44
N GLY A 65 -9.31 3.78 0.48
CA GLY A 65 -9.68 3.78 1.90
C GLY A 65 -9.17 2.54 2.66
N CYS A 66 -8.14 1.88 2.14
CA CYS A 66 -7.63 0.61 2.70
C CYS A 66 -6.66 0.81 3.88
N VAL A 67 -5.94 1.93 3.90
CA VAL A 67 -4.81 2.17 4.81
C VAL A 67 -5.23 3.00 6.02
N ALA A 68 -4.94 2.52 7.22
CA ALA A 68 -5.15 3.27 8.47
C ALA A 68 -3.85 3.88 9.02
N GLU A 69 -2.73 3.16 8.91
CA GLU A 69 -1.43 3.64 9.36
C GLU A 69 -0.34 3.35 8.32
N ALA A 70 0.66 4.23 8.22
CA ALA A 70 1.84 4.03 7.38
C ALA A 70 3.12 4.45 8.14
N ALA A 71 4.08 3.54 8.21
CA ALA A 71 5.45 3.82 8.64
C ALA A 71 6.37 3.82 7.40
N ILE A 72 6.87 5.00 7.02
CA ILE A 72 7.55 5.22 5.74
C ILE A 72 8.73 6.16 5.88
N GLY A 73 9.67 6.11 4.93
CA GLY A 73 10.77 7.09 4.84
C GLY A 73 10.54 8.13 3.76
N ILE A 74 10.13 7.72 2.56
CA ILE A 74 9.83 8.63 1.45
C ILE A 74 8.68 8.10 0.60
N THR A 75 7.84 8.98 0.08
CA THR A 75 6.83 8.61 -0.92
C THR A 75 6.74 9.65 -2.03
N THR A 76 6.88 9.19 -3.26
CA THR A 76 6.83 10.02 -4.47
C THR A 76 6.62 9.12 -5.69
N PHE A 77 6.07 9.67 -6.77
CA PHE A 77 6.06 9.05 -8.08
C PHE A 77 7.24 9.54 -8.94
N GLU A 78 8.36 9.85 -8.26
CA GLU A 78 9.61 10.32 -8.84
C GLU A 78 9.43 11.64 -9.62
N SER A 79 10.51 12.16 -10.21
CA SER A 79 10.51 13.44 -10.93
C SER A 79 9.50 13.49 -12.08
N ARG A 80 9.12 12.32 -12.62
CA ARG A 80 8.25 12.22 -13.80
C ARG A 80 6.78 12.50 -13.50
N PHE A 81 6.27 12.08 -12.35
CA PHE A 81 4.84 12.17 -12.04
C PHE A 81 4.53 12.90 -10.74
N GLY A 82 5.56 13.28 -9.99
CA GLY A 82 5.44 14.15 -8.82
C GLY A 82 5.00 13.40 -7.58
N GLN A 83 4.07 13.99 -6.83
CA GLN A 83 3.81 13.59 -5.44
C GLN A 83 2.68 12.57 -5.33
N SER A 84 2.73 11.72 -4.29
CA SER A 84 1.65 10.81 -3.92
C SER A 84 0.45 11.60 -3.37
N ARG A 85 -0.46 12.00 -4.27
CA ARG A 85 -1.53 12.97 -3.98
C ARG A 85 -2.57 12.41 -3.00
N GLN A 86 -2.91 11.14 -3.11
CA GLN A 86 -3.94 10.51 -2.27
C GLN A 86 -3.40 10.28 -0.88
N PHE A 87 -2.15 9.81 -0.78
CA PHE A 87 -1.41 9.78 0.48
C PHE A 87 -1.39 11.15 1.15
N ARG A 88 -0.88 12.18 0.46
CA ARG A 88 -0.82 13.55 0.99
C ARG A 88 -2.18 14.01 1.50
N SER A 89 -3.21 13.88 0.67
CA SER A 89 -4.55 14.35 1.01
C SER A 89 -5.11 13.63 2.24
N ALA A 90 -4.87 12.32 2.37
CA ALA A 90 -5.34 11.57 3.52
C ALA A 90 -4.63 11.96 4.83
N VAL A 91 -3.34 12.29 4.76
CA VAL A 91 -2.55 12.80 5.88
C VAL A 91 -3.04 14.19 6.30
N GLU A 92 -3.19 15.11 5.34
CA GLU A 92 -3.66 16.48 5.58
C GLU A 92 -5.08 16.51 6.20
N ARG A 93 -5.92 15.54 5.83
CA ARG A 93 -7.28 15.38 6.41
C ARG A 93 -7.32 14.62 7.73
N GLY A 94 -6.18 14.11 8.23
CA GLY A 94 -6.11 13.30 9.45
C GLY A 94 -6.74 11.90 9.32
N THR A 95 -7.01 11.44 8.10
CA THR A 95 -7.62 10.12 7.83
C THR A 95 -6.61 8.97 7.73
N LEU A 96 -5.32 9.29 7.63
CA LEU A 96 -4.22 8.33 7.61
C LEU A 96 -3.16 8.75 8.62
N LYS A 97 -2.81 7.86 9.56
CA LYS A 97 -1.78 8.11 10.56
C LYS A 97 -0.40 7.75 10.01
N VAL A 98 0.53 8.69 10.02
CA VAL A 98 1.89 8.49 9.50
C VAL A 98 2.91 8.50 10.61
N ARG A 99 3.90 7.61 10.48
CA ARG A 99 5.16 7.69 11.19
C ARG A 99 6.27 7.79 10.15
N GLU A 100 6.94 8.92 10.11
CA GLU A 100 8.08 9.13 9.23
C GLU A 100 9.36 8.64 9.92
N HIS A 101 10.21 7.93 9.19
CA HIS A 101 11.46 7.35 9.70
C HIS A 101 12.62 7.65 8.75
N SER A 102 13.77 8.05 9.30
CA SER A 102 15.03 8.29 8.56
C SER A 102 15.81 7.01 8.29
#